data_AF-W6K4C0-F1
#
_entry.id   AF-W6K4C0-F1
#
_cell.length_a   1.000
_cell.length_b   1.000
_cell.length_c   1.000
_cell.angle_alpha   90.00
_cell.angle_beta   90.00
_cell.angle_gamma   90.00
#
_symmetry.space_group_name_H-M   'P 1'
#
loop_
_entity.id
_entity.type
_entity.pdbx_description
1 polymer ?
#
loop_
_entity_poly.entity_id
_entity_poly.type
_entity_poly.pdbx_seq_one_letter_code
_entity_poly.pdbx_strand_id
1 'polypeptide(L)'
;MRMHVCWGNYEGPHDRDIPLERIIGLILKARPATILFESANPRHEHEWVVWRDAAIPDEKVLAPGLIDTCTNYIEHPELIAQRIERFASIVGAERVIASTDCGFGTFAGYGKLDPGVTLKKLHALRAGADLAGARL
;
A
#
# COMPACT_ATOMS: atom_id res chain seq x y z
N MET A 1 10.14 -14.62 2.48
CA MET A 1 10.81 -13.36 2.06
C MET A 1 9.75 -12.46 1.44
N ARG A 2 9.71 -11.18 1.81
CA ARG A 2 8.81 -10.17 1.24
C ARG A 2 9.65 -9.04 0.64
N MET A 3 9.13 -8.37 -0.38
CA MET A 3 9.78 -7.20 -0.99
C MET A 3 8.92 -5.98 -0.78
N HIS A 4 9.51 -4.89 -0.29
CA HIS A 4 8.85 -3.60 -0.19
C HIS A 4 9.41 -2.66 -1.25
N VAL A 5 8.52 -1.97 -1.95
CA VAL A 5 8.83 -0.96 -2.97
C VAL A 5 8.18 0.36 -2.53
N CYS A 6 8.97 1.41 -2.39
CA CYS A 6 8.51 2.76 -2.06
C CYS A 6 9.34 3.81 -2.78
N TRP A 7 8.88 5.05 -2.73
CA TRP A 7 9.57 6.23 -3.25
C TRP A 7 10.16 7.12 -2.16
N GLY A 8 10.22 6.59 -0.94
CA GLY A 8 10.82 7.23 0.21
C GLY A 8 9.76 7.72 1.17
N ASN A 9 9.93 7.34 2.44
CA ASN A 9 8.95 7.60 3.49
C ASN A 9 9.15 8.99 4.10
N TYR A 10 8.96 10.06 3.31
CA TYR A 10 9.05 11.44 3.78
C TYR A 10 7.96 12.30 3.11
N GLU A 11 7.42 13.27 3.82
CA GLU A 11 6.45 14.21 3.24
C GLU A 11 7.20 15.28 2.42
N GLY A 12 7.59 14.90 1.19
CA GLY A 12 8.21 15.76 0.20
C GLY A 12 7.36 15.92 -1.08
N PRO A 13 7.86 16.62 -2.11
CA PRO A 13 7.10 16.90 -3.31
C PRO A 13 6.90 15.69 -4.24
N HIS A 14 7.78 14.67 -4.16
CA HIS A 14 7.68 13.44 -4.96
C HIS A 14 7.53 13.68 -6.49
N ASP A 15 8.05 14.80 -6.99
CA ASP A 15 7.96 15.22 -8.40
C ASP A 15 9.00 14.54 -9.31
N ARG A 16 9.93 13.78 -8.71
CA ARG A 16 11.04 13.09 -9.38
C ARG A 16 10.98 11.57 -9.30
N ASP A 17 9.88 11.04 -8.76
CA ASP A 17 9.69 9.62 -8.60
C ASP A 17 9.62 8.92 -9.97
N ILE A 18 10.30 7.77 -10.06
CA ILE A 18 10.22 6.92 -11.25
C ILE A 18 8.82 6.33 -11.32
N PRO A 19 8.05 6.52 -12.41
CA PRO A 19 6.70 5.95 -12.51
C PRO A 19 6.72 4.43 -12.39
N LEU A 20 5.75 3.84 -11.67
CA LEU A 20 5.67 2.40 -11.45
C LEU A 20 5.65 1.61 -12.76
N GLU A 21 4.98 2.12 -13.79
CA GLU A 21 4.89 1.50 -15.13
C GLU A 21 6.27 1.19 -15.75
N ARG A 22 7.31 1.96 -15.38
CA ARG A 22 8.68 1.76 -15.89
C ARG A 22 9.38 0.57 -15.24
N ILE A 23 8.97 0.20 -14.03
CA ILE A 23 9.68 -0.78 -13.18
C ILE A 23 8.83 -2.00 -12.81
N ILE A 24 7.51 -2.00 -13.05
CA ILE A 24 6.61 -3.10 -12.64
C ILE A 24 7.02 -4.46 -13.23
N GLY A 25 7.49 -4.49 -14.48
CA GLY A 25 7.97 -5.72 -15.10
C GLY A 25 9.22 -6.30 -14.42
N LEU A 26 10.07 -5.45 -13.82
CA LEU A 26 11.23 -5.90 -13.03
C LEU A 26 10.79 -6.39 -11.65
N ILE A 27 9.86 -5.67 -11.02
CA ILE A 27 9.27 -6.02 -9.72
C ILE A 27 8.63 -7.41 -9.78
N LEU A 28 7.83 -7.69 -10.83
CA LEU A 28 7.13 -8.97 -10.98
C LEU A 28 8.08 -10.14 -11.26
N LYS A 29 9.23 -9.90 -11.89
CA LYS A 29 10.29 -10.91 -12.09
C LYS A 29 11.08 -11.23 -10.82
N ALA A 30 11.02 -10.38 -9.80
CA ALA A 30 11.73 -10.62 -8.55
C ALA A 30 11.22 -11.88 -7.86
N ARG A 31 12.11 -12.61 -7.17
CA ARG A 31 11.78 -13.88 -6.50
C ARG A 31 10.71 -13.80 -5.39
N PRO A 32 10.63 -12.74 -4.56
CA PRO A 32 9.64 -12.69 -3.47
C PRO A 32 8.20 -12.81 -3.97
N ALA A 33 7.39 -13.60 -3.26
CA ALA A 33 5.98 -13.79 -3.58
C ALA A 33 5.13 -12.59 -3.13
N THR A 34 5.36 -12.09 -1.91
CA THR A 34 4.64 -10.91 -1.39
C THR A 34 5.35 -9.62 -1.74
N ILE A 35 4.63 -8.70 -2.37
CA ILE A 35 5.11 -7.38 -2.76
C ILE A 35 4.30 -6.33 -2.03
N LEU A 36 4.96 -5.54 -1.16
CA LEU A 36 4.38 -4.40 -0.46
C LEU A 36 4.73 -3.12 -1.22
N PHE A 37 3.77 -2.24 -1.44
CA PHE A 37 4.00 -1.03 -2.23
C PHE A 37 3.12 0.13 -1.79
N GLU A 38 3.55 1.35 -2.05
CA GLU A 38 2.80 2.56 -1.74
C GLU A 38 1.58 2.70 -2.67
N SER A 39 0.39 2.90 -2.08
CA SER A 39 -0.88 3.04 -2.82
C SER A 39 -1.92 3.89 -2.08
N ALA A 40 -1.60 4.47 -0.93
CA ALA A 40 -2.50 5.32 -0.15
C ALA A 40 -2.24 6.81 -0.35
N ASN A 41 -0.97 7.19 -0.47
CA ASN A 41 -0.56 8.57 -0.65
C ASN A 41 -1.06 9.13 -2.00
N PRO A 42 -1.31 10.45 -2.08
CA PRO A 42 -1.89 11.07 -3.26
C PRO A 42 -0.98 11.03 -4.49
N ARG A 43 0.32 10.76 -4.33
CA ARG A 43 1.25 10.65 -5.46
C ARG A 43 1.10 9.32 -6.19
N HIS A 44 0.94 8.23 -5.45
CA HIS A 44 0.99 6.87 -5.98
C HIS A 44 -0.34 6.13 -5.97
N GLU A 45 -1.39 6.65 -5.30
CA GLU A 45 -2.70 5.96 -5.28
C GLU A 45 -3.22 5.68 -6.69
N HIS A 46 -3.04 6.60 -7.64
CA HIS A 46 -3.51 6.42 -9.02
C HIS A 46 -2.85 5.24 -9.75
N GLU A 47 -1.70 4.74 -9.29
CA GLU A 47 -0.94 3.68 -9.95
C GLU A 47 -1.58 2.29 -9.78
N TRP A 48 -2.71 2.18 -9.06
CA TRP A 48 -3.53 0.97 -9.03
C TRP A 48 -3.91 0.47 -10.44
N VAL A 49 -4.06 1.38 -11.41
CA VAL A 49 -4.34 1.00 -12.82
C VAL A 49 -3.16 0.28 -13.46
N VAL A 50 -1.93 0.61 -13.07
CA VAL A 50 -0.71 -0.06 -13.55
C VAL A 50 -0.67 -1.49 -13.03
N TRP A 51 -1.09 -1.72 -11.77
CA TRP A 51 -1.25 -3.07 -11.23
C TRP A 51 -2.34 -3.86 -11.95
N ARG A 52 -3.50 -3.23 -12.21
CA ARG A 52 -4.61 -3.86 -12.95
C ARG A 52 -4.18 -4.34 -14.33
N ASP A 53 -3.40 -3.52 -15.04
CA ASP A 53 -3.01 -3.78 -16.43
C ASP A 53 -1.73 -4.65 -16.53
N ALA A 54 -1.08 -4.97 -15.40
CA ALA A 54 0.12 -5.79 -15.37
C ALA A 54 -0.21 -7.29 -15.46
N ALA A 55 0.66 -8.04 -16.14
CA ALA A 55 0.62 -9.49 -16.16
C ALA A 55 1.18 -10.07 -14.85
N ILE A 56 0.41 -9.97 -13.76
CA ILE A 56 0.80 -10.41 -12.42
C ILE A 56 0.80 -11.95 -12.37
N PRO A 57 1.95 -12.60 -12.08
CA PRO A 57 2.01 -14.05 -11.94
C PRO A 57 1.12 -14.58 -10.78
N ASP A 58 0.59 -15.78 -10.93
CA ASP A 58 -0.35 -16.38 -9.97
C ASP A 58 0.23 -16.55 -8.57
N GLU A 59 1.55 -16.75 -8.47
CA GLU A 59 2.25 -16.88 -7.19
C GLU A 59 2.48 -15.56 -6.45
N LYS A 60 2.17 -14.41 -7.07
CA LYS A 60 2.32 -13.10 -6.43
C LYS A 60 1.15 -12.79 -5.51
N VAL A 61 1.49 -12.26 -4.34
CA VAL A 61 0.56 -11.71 -3.36
C VAL A 61 0.82 -10.21 -3.26
N LEU A 62 -0.22 -9.42 -3.49
CA LEU A 62 -0.14 -7.97 -3.38
C LEU A 62 -0.42 -7.53 -1.95
N ALA A 63 0.44 -6.67 -1.43
CA ALA A 63 0.26 -6.05 -0.13
C ALA A 63 0.21 -4.52 -0.29
N PRO A 64 -0.87 -3.98 -0.89
CA PRO A 64 -0.98 -2.55 -1.15
C PRO A 64 -0.96 -1.76 0.16
N GLY A 65 -0.26 -0.63 0.14
CA GLY A 65 -0.33 0.38 1.17
C GLY A 65 -1.67 1.10 1.12
N LEU A 66 -2.40 1.07 2.24
CA LEU A 66 -3.74 1.63 2.38
C LEU A 66 -3.81 2.76 3.40
N ILE A 67 -2.69 2.97 4.08
CA ILE A 67 -2.45 4.01 5.08
C ILE A 67 -1.27 4.83 4.59
N ASP A 68 -1.47 6.14 4.45
CA ASP A 68 -0.41 7.09 4.15
C ASP A 68 0.43 7.30 5.42
N THR A 69 1.72 6.97 5.34
CA THR A 69 2.66 7.08 6.46
C THR A 69 3.44 8.40 6.46
N CYS A 70 3.10 9.34 5.59
CA CYS A 70 3.68 10.67 5.51
C CYS A 70 2.76 11.75 6.10
N THR A 71 1.48 11.43 6.38
CA THR A 71 0.51 12.38 6.94
C THR A 71 -0.09 11.92 8.27
N ASN A 72 -0.69 12.85 9.01
CA ASN A 72 -1.40 12.57 10.26
C ASN A 72 -2.92 12.32 10.07
N TYR A 73 -3.43 12.33 8.84
CA TYR A 73 -4.84 11.98 8.58
C TYR A 73 -5.09 10.53 8.92
N ILE A 74 -6.11 10.23 9.73
CA ILE A 74 -6.53 8.85 9.92
C ILE A 74 -7.47 8.50 8.77
N GLU A 75 -7.06 7.55 7.94
CA GLU A 75 -7.84 7.08 6.81
C GLU A 75 -9.18 6.52 7.29
N HIS A 76 -10.25 6.82 6.55
CA HIS A 76 -11.57 6.30 6.90
C HIS A 76 -11.64 4.78 6.59
N PRO A 77 -12.17 3.94 7.50
CA PRO A 77 -12.30 2.49 7.27
C PRO A 77 -12.98 2.12 5.95
N GLU A 78 -14.01 2.87 5.55
CA GLU A 78 -14.69 2.66 4.27
C GLU A 78 -13.77 2.88 3.05
N LEU A 79 -12.90 3.88 3.08
CA LEU A 79 -11.94 4.12 2.00
C LEU A 79 -10.92 2.98 1.92
N ILE A 80 -10.47 2.49 3.07
CA ILE A 80 -9.57 1.34 3.16
C ILE A 80 -10.26 0.10 2.57
N ALA A 81 -11.53 -0.15 2.90
CA ALA A 81 -12.28 -1.27 2.35
C ALA A 81 -12.41 -1.19 0.82
N GLN A 82 -12.80 -0.03 0.29
CA GLN A 82 -12.87 0.22 -1.16
C GLN A 82 -11.54 -0.03 -1.88
N ARG A 83 -10.41 0.34 -1.24
CA ARG A 83 -9.08 0.09 -1.78
C ARG A 83 -8.72 -1.40 -1.73
N ILE A 84 -9.07 -2.14 -0.68
CA ILE A 84 -8.88 -3.61 -0.62
C ILE A 84 -9.67 -4.30 -1.72
N GLU A 85 -10.96 -3.99 -1.84
CA GLU A 85 -11.86 -4.54 -2.86
C GLU A 85 -11.32 -4.31 -4.27
N ARG A 86 -10.76 -3.13 -4.53
CA ARG A 86 -10.12 -2.79 -5.80
C ARG A 86 -8.96 -3.73 -6.12
N PHE A 87 -8.04 -3.97 -5.19
CA PHE A 87 -6.94 -4.90 -5.45
C PHE A 87 -7.41 -6.36 -5.48
N ALA A 88 -8.41 -6.72 -4.68
CA ALA A 88 -9.01 -8.06 -4.70
C ALA A 88 -9.66 -8.36 -6.06
N SER A 89 -10.26 -7.37 -6.71
CA SER A 89 -10.79 -7.53 -8.08
C SER A 89 -9.72 -7.76 -9.16
N ILE A 90 -8.43 -7.48 -8.85
CA ILE A 90 -7.31 -7.70 -9.78
C ILE A 90 -6.73 -9.10 -9.60
N VAL A 91 -6.45 -9.51 -8.36
CA VAL A 91 -5.70 -10.75 -8.07
C VAL A 91 -6.48 -11.81 -7.30
N GLY A 92 -7.70 -11.54 -6.85
CA GLY A 92 -8.43 -12.39 -5.91
C GLY A 92 -8.17 -12.01 -4.46
N ALA A 93 -9.18 -12.18 -3.59
CA ALA A 93 -9.13 -11.77 -2.19
C ALA A 93 -8.04 -12.50 -1.40
N GLU A 94 -7.78 -13.75 -1.73
CA GLU A 94 -6.75 -14.60 -1.14
C GLU A 94 -5.31 -14.14 -1.46
N ARG A 95 -5.14 -13.28 -2.46
CA ARG A 95 -3.84 -12.72 -2.87
C ARG A 95 -3.68 -11.24 -2.52
N VAL A 96 -4.50 -10.72 -1.61
CA VAL A 96 -4.39 -9.34 -1.10
C VAL A 96 -4.15 -9.33 0.41
N ILE A 97 -3.14 -8.58 0.85
CA ILE A 97 -2.86 -8.31 2.26
C ILE A 97 -2.89 -6.81 2.51
N ALA A 98 -3.85 -6.33 3.29
CA ALA A 98 -3.90 -4.92 3.69
C ALA A 98 -2.60 -4.50 4.41
N SER A 99 -1.95 -3.44 3.93
CA SER A 99 -0.67 -2.94 4.46
C SER A 99 -0.68 -1.41 4.61
N THR A 100 0.41 -0.86 5.13
CA THR A 100 0.74 0.58 5.11
C THR A 100 1.64 0.90 3.93
N ASP A 101 1.67 2.17 3.50
CA ASP A 101 2.54 2.64 2.42
C ASP A 101 4.02 2.37 2.73
N CYS A 102 4.47 2.75 3.92
CA CYS A 102 5.81 2.41 4.40
C CYS A 102 5.79 2.13 5.93
N GLY A 103 6.95 2.20 6.59
CA GLY A 103 7.06 2.13 8.05
C GLY A 103 6.67 3.46 8.72
N PHE A 104 6.31 3.43 10.00
CA PHE A 104 6.00 4.66 10.74
C PHE A 104 7.23 5.42 11.26
N GLY A 105 8.43 4.83 11.13
CA GLY A 105 9.70 5.47 11.48
C GLY A 105 10.39 6.02 10.24
N THR A 106 10.09 7.26 9.87
CA THR A 106 10.67 7.98 8.72
C THR A 106 12.20 8.01 8.76
N PHE A 107 12.80 8.35 9.92
CA PHE A 107 14.24 8.21 10.18
C PHE A 107 14.47 7.79 11.64
N ALA A 108 15.64 7.21 11.94
CA ALA A 108 16.00 6.85 13.30
C ALA A 108 15.97 8.09 14.21
N GLY A 109 15.04 8.12 15.17
CA GLY A 109 14.86 9.26 16.09
C GLY A 109 14.07 10.44 15.53
N TYR A 110 13.54 10.36 14.31
CA TYR A 110 12.73 11.42 13.69
C TYR A 110 11.54 10.81 12.95
N GLY A 111 10.34 10.96 13.50
CA GLY A 111 9.09 10.51 12.91
C GLY A 111 8.07 11.64 12.89
N LYS A 112 7.45 11.89 11.74
CA LYS A 112 6.39 12.90 11.60
C LYS A 112 5.05 12.44 12.20
N LEU A 113 4.90 11.15 12.48
CA LEU A 113 3.70 10.61 13.11
C LEU A 113 3.88 10.43 14.61
N ASP A 114 2.92 10.99 15.34
CA ASP A 114 2.73 10.69 16.74
C ASP A 114 2.37 9.19 16.92
N PRO A 115 2.98 8.48 17.88
CA PRO A 115 2.68 7.06 18.12
C PRO A 115 1.20 6.76 18.38
N GLY A 116 0.47 7.69 19.01
CA GLY A 116 -0.97 7.57 19.22
C GLY A 116 -1.76 7.69 17.91
N VAL A 117 -1.32 8.52 16.98
CA VAL A 117 -1.88 8.59 15.61
C VAL A 117 -1.57 7.31 14.83
N THR A 118 -0.34 6.79 14.92
CA THR A 118 0.03 5.49 14.33
C THR A 118 -0.90 4.38 14.78
N LEU A 119 -1.19 4.30 16.09
CA LEU A 119 -2.08 3.27 16.62
C LEU A 119 -3.51 3.42 16.07
N LYS A 120 -4.02 4.65 15.99
CA LYS A 120 -5.35 4.93 15.39
C LYS A 120 -5.42 4.54 13.91
N LYS A 121 -4.36 4.80 13.13
CA LYS A 121 -4.25 4.36 11.73
C LYS A 121 -4.28 2.84 11.59
N LEU A 122 -3.57 2.11 12.46
CA LEU A 122 -3.61 0.65 12.47
C LEU A 122 -4.99 0.09 12.85
N HIS A 123 -5.69 0.74 13.79
CA HIS A 123 -7.08 0.39 14.09
C HIS A 123 -8.01 0.64 12.89
N ALA A 124 -7.85 1.76 12.19
CA ALA A 124 -8.62 2.04 10.98
C ALA A 124 -8.32 1.01 9.87
N LEU A 125 -7.06 0.62 9.68
CA LEU A 125 -6.65 -0.45 8.75
C LEU A 125 -7.37 -1.76 9.07
N ARG A 126 -7.39 -2.16 10.34
CA ARG A 126 -8.11 -3.37 10.75
C ARG A 126 -9.61 -3.26 10.46
N ALA A 127 -10.24 -2.16 10.86
CA ALA A 127 -11.67 -1.95 10.64
C ALA A 127 -12.05 -1.96 9.15
N GLY A 128 -11.22 -1.34 8.29
CA GLY A 128 -11.42 -1.38 6.84
C GLY A 128 -11.26 -2.78 6.25
N ALA A 129 -10.28 -3.55 6.74
CA ALA A 129 -10.11 -4.95 6.35
C ALA A 129 -11.29 -5.84 6.77
N ASP A 130 -11.85 -5.62 7.95
CA ASP A 130 -13.07 -6.31 8.41
C ASP A 130 -14.28 -6.00 7.51
N LEU A 131 -14.44 -4.74 7.11
CA LEU A 131 -15.51 -4.34 6.19
C LEU A 131 -15.36 -4.98 4.81
N ALA A 132 -14.15 -4.96 4.23
CA ALA A 132 -13.88 -5.60 2.95
C ALA A 132 -14.07 -7.12 3.02
N GLY A 133 -13.60 -7.76 4.09
CA GLY A 133 -13.73 -9.21 4.29
C GLY A 133 -15.18 -9.68 4.46
N ALA A 134 -16.12 -8.80 4.82
CA ALA A 134 -17.54 -9.10 4.84
C ALA A 134 -18.22 -8.97 3.46
N ARG A 135 -17.54 -8.36 2.47
CA ARG A 135 -18.07 -8.04 1.14
C ARG A 135 -17.50 -8.92 0.03
N LEU A 136 -16.31 -9.48 0.25
CA LEU A 136 -15.56 -10.35 -0.67
C LEU A 136 -15.79 -11.83 -0.31
#